data_AF-A0A4T2GIK4-F1
#
_entry.id   AF-A0A4T2GIK4-F1
#
_cell.length_a   1.000
_cell.length_b   1.000
_cell.length_c   1.000
_cell.angle_alpha   90.00
_cell.angle_beta   90.00
_cell.angle_gamma   90.00
#
_symmetry.space_group_name_H-M   'P 1'
#
loop_
_entity.id
_entity.type
_entity.pdbx_description
1 polymer ?
#
loop_
_entity_poly.entity_id
_entity_poly.type
_entity_poly.pdbx_seq_one_letter_code
_entity_poly.pdbx_strand_id
1 'polypeptide(L)'
;MFDDLFTVPRKNFQDALESQQRLLKGIETLTKLERPRGGVSEKEMIYTEDKLVLYHFVPKVKRPLKTPTLISYALVNKYYMLDLQEGNSFVEDLLNAGADLYVIDWGYPTKDDMFITMEDYIQGYMRNCVEAVLEHSGADKINFFGICQGANFATIFTALNPDLVKNLVTVVAPIDFSPCDKLLFQWGKYLDADSMVEAYGNVSGEIMNNGFLLLSPIKLTTNKYLDLVDKLDNEKAMTNFLALESWIFDSPDQAGATIRQFTNDMYHDNKLVKGELKIGDETVNLKNITQPLLNIIAKRDDQVPTLASEPLPKLVGSKDTETVYYESGHIGLFVSKRSREQVIPKLMDFYKTHDD
;
A
#
# COMPACT_ATOMS: atom_id res chain seq x y z
N MET A 1 -40.25 5.58 -50.32
CA MET A 1 -39.85 5.83 -48.92
C MET A 1 -39.16 4.59 -48.34
N PHE A 2 -38.18 4.01 -49.05
CA PHE A 2 -37.41 2.85 -48.58
C PHE A 2 -35.97 2.82 -49.16
N ASP A 3 -35.41 3.97 -49.55
CA ASP A 3 -34.03 4.06 -50.04
C ASP A 3 -33.01 4.50 -48.96
N ASP A 4 -33.47 4.91 -47.77
CA ASP A 4 -32.61 5.40 -46.67
C ASP A 4 -32.22 4.33 -45.64
N LEU A 5 -32.57 3.05 -45.84
CA LEU A 5 -32.25 1.99 -44.87
C LEU A 5 -30.85 1.38 -45.06
N PHE A 6 -30.09 1.75 -46.09
CA PHE A 6 -28.79 1.15 -46.42
C PHE A 6 -27.60 2.12 -46.47
N THR A 7 -27.77 3.37 -46.06
CA THR A 7 -26.66 4.31 -45.91
C THR A 7 -26.18 4.34 -44.46
N VAL A 8 -25.60 3.23 -43.99
CA VAL A 8 -24.66 3.32 -42.86
C VAL A 8 -23.53 4.24 -43.32
N PRO A 9 -23.31 5.40 -42.68
CA PRO A 9 -22.23 6.30 -43.07
C PRO A 9 -20.93 5.51 -43.04
N ARG A 10 -20.12 5.53 -44.12
CA ARG A 10 -18.82 4.81 -44.19
C ARG A 10 -17.93 5.01 -42.96
N LYS A 11 -18.07 6.15 -42.27
CA LYS A 11 -17.47 6.44 -40.96
C LYS A 11 -17.79 5.37 -39.91
N ASN A 12 -19.06 4.99 -39.76
CA ASN A 12 -19.51 4.00 -38.77
C ASN A 12 -19.03 2.57 -39.08
N PHE A 13 -18.80 2.23 -40.36
CA PHE A 13 -18.33 0.89 -40.73
C PHE A 13 -16.82 0.72 -40.55
N GLN A 14 -16.04 1.77 -40.88
CA GLN A 14 -14.59 1.78 -40.60
C GLN A 14 -14.33 1.78 -39.10
N ASP A 15 -15.05 2.61 -38.34
CA ASP A 15 -14.94 2.65 -36.88
C ASP A 15 -15.32 1.29 -36.24
N ALA A 16 -16.35 0.61 -36.77
CA ALA A 16 -16.75 -0.72 -36.31
C ALA A 16 -15.71 -1.81 -36.67
N LEU A 17 -15.10 -1.75 -37.86
CA LEU A 17 -14.03 -2.65 -38.27
C LEU A 17 -12.76 -2.45 -37.43
N GLU A 18 -12.38 -1.21 -37.18
CA GLU A 18 -11.25 -0.88 -36.30
C GLU A 18 -11.50 -1.38 -34.88
N SER A 19 -12.72 -1.19 -34.35
CA SER A 19 -13.13 -1.71 -33.04
C SER A 19 -13.05 -3.25 -32.98
N GLN A 20 -13.55 -3.96 -34.00
CA GLN A 20 -13.44 -5.42 -34.08
C GLN A 20 -11.99 -5.90 -34.20
N GLN A 21 -11.15 -5.21 -34.98
CA GLN A 21 -9.73 -5.53 -35.09
C GLN A 21 -8.97 -5.30 -33.77
N ARG A 22 -9.27 -4.20 -33.06
CA ARG A 22 -8.73 -3.94 -31.72
C ARG A 22 -9.17 -5.00 -30.72
N LEU A 23 -10.43 -5.45 -30.78
CA LEU A 23 -10.94 -6.52 -29.93
C LEU A 23 -10.22 -7.85 -30.19
N LEU A 24 -10.06 -8.24 -31.47
CA LEU A 24 -9.35 -9.46 -31.85
C LEU A 24 -7.88 -9.43 -31.42
N LYS A 25 -7.19 -8.30 -31.64
CA LYS A 25 -5.82 -8.09 -31.13
C LYS A 25 -5.76 -8.09 -29.61
N GLY A 26 -6.78 -7.58 -28.92
CA GLY A 26 -6.91 -7.64 -27.47
C GLY A 26 -7.01 -9.07 -26.95
N ILE A 27 -7.83 -9.90 -27.60
CA ILE A 27 -7.97 -11.34 -27.27
C ILE A 27 -6.66 -12.09 -27.55
N GLU A 28 -5.99 -11.80 -28.67
CA GLU A 28 -4.69 -12.38 -29.00
C GLU A 28 -3.60 -11.97 -28.00
N THR A 29 -3.59 -10.70 -27.58
CA THR A 29 -2.69 -10.20 -26.52
C THR A 29 -2.97 -10.89 -25.19
N LEU A 30 -4.24 -10.98 -24.78
CA LEU A 30 -4.65 -11.66 -23.54
C LEU A 30 -4.30 -13.15 -23.51
N THR A 31 -4.36 -13.84 -24.65
CA THR A 31 -4.03 -15.27 -24.74
C THR A 31 -2.52 -15.53 -24.78
N LYS A 32 -1.71 -14.55 -25.19
CA LYS A 32 -0.24 -14.63 -25.19
C LYS A 32 0.40 -14.15 -23.89
N LEU A 33 -0.29 -13.29 -23.15
CA LEU A 33 0.20 -12.78 -21.87
C LEU A 33 0.17 -13.90 -20.83
N GLU A 34 1.34 -14.33 -20.38
CA GLU A 34 1.45 -15.07 -19.12
C GLU A 34 0.92 -14.18 -18.00
N ARG A 35 0.21 -14.77 -17.02
CA ARG A 35 -0.25 -14.01 -15.85
C ARG A 35 0.99 -13.39 -15.18
N PRO A 36 1.12 -12.05 -15.15
CA PRO A 36 2.31 -11.43 -14.58
C PRO A 36 2.42 -11.83 -13.11
N ARG A 37 3.53 -12.50 -12.77
CA ARG A 37 3.90 -12.71 -11.37
C ARG A 37 4.43 -11.38 -10.86
N GLY A 38 3.68 -10.71 -9.98
CA GLY A 38 4.16 -9.48 -9.34
C GLY A 38 5.43 -9.74 -8.53
N GLY A 39 6.20 -8.69 -8.25
CA GLY A 39 7.44 -8.80 -7.49
C GLY A 39 8.63 -9.14 -8.38
N VAL A 40 8.83 -8.37 -9.45
CA VAL A 40 9.84 -8.62 -10.51
C VAL A 40 11.28 -8.29 -10.08
N SER A 41 11.47 -7.44 -9.07
CA SER A 41 12.79 -7.05 -8.61
C SER A 41 13.45 -8.22 -7.88
N GLU A 42 14.71 -8.47 -8.23
CA GLU A 42 15.53 -9.51 -7.60
C GLU A 42 15.65 -9.24 -6.10
N LYS A 43 15.42 -10.28 -5.30
CA LYS A 43 15.38 -10.21 -3.84
C LYS A 43 15.77 -11.54 -3.22
N GLU A 44 16.30 -11.45 -2.01
CA GLU A 44 16.66 -12.57 -1.17
C GLU A 44 15.82 -12.59 0.11
N MET A 45 15.50 -13.78 0.58
CA MET A 45 14.85 -13.95 1.87
C MET A 45 15.92 -13.84 2.97
N ILE A 46 15.76 -12.88 3.88
CA ILE A 46 16.71 -12.70 4.99
C ILE A 46 16.16 -13.20 6.32
N TYR A 47 14.84 -13.23 6.50
CA TYR A 47 14.19 -13.70 7.71
C TYR A 47 12.81 -14.29 7.39
N THR A 48 12.38 -15.26 8.19
CA THR A 48 11.06 -15.89 8.08
C THR A 48 10.57 -16.30 9.46
N GLU A 49 9.29 -16.07 9.72
CA GLU A 49 8.61 -16.41 10.97
C GLU A 49 7.15 -16.71 10.66
N ASP A 50 6.68 -17.90 11.00
CA ASP A 50 5.36 -18.39 10.62
C ASP A 50 5.08 -18.26 9.11
N LYS A 51 4.22 -17.31 8.71
CA LYS A 51 3.86 -17.01 7.32
C LYS A 51 4.54 -15.74 6.82
N LEU A 52 5.17 -14.99 7.73
CA LEU A 52 5.89 -13.78 7.41
C LEU A 52 7.21 -14.11 6.75
N VAL A 53 7.54 -13.35 5.70
CA VAL A 53 8.85 -13.36 5.07
C VAL A 53 9.37 -11.94 4.97
N LEU A 54 10.60 -11.72 5.41
CA LEU A 54 11.32 -10.47 5.19
C LEU A 54 12.26 -10.65 3.99
N TYR A 55 12.05 -9.81 2.98
CA TYR A 55 12.89 -9.79 1.79
C TYR A 55 13.84 -8.59 1.81
N HIS A 56 15.07 -8.80 1.35
CA HIS A 56 16.01 -7.76 0.98
C HIS A 56 16.11 -7.71 -0.54
N PHE A 57 15.93 -6.53 -1.14
CA PHE A 57 16.05 -6.36 -2.59
C PHE A 57 17.51 -6.13 -2.98
N VAL A 58 17.96 -6.78 -4.06
CA VAL A 58 19.35 -6.66 -4.53
C VAL A 58 19.62 -5.23 -5.00
N PRO A 59 20.58 -4.50 -4.39
CA PRO A 59 20.86 -3.11 -4.77
C PRO A 59 21.29 -2.97 -6.23
N LYS A 60 20.81 -1.92 -6.90
CA LYS A 60 21.19 -1.60 -8.30
C LYS A 60 22.36 -0.61 -8.41
N VAL A 61 22.85 -0.10 -7.28
CA VAL A 61 23.99 0.82 -7.19
C VAL A 61 25.12 0.22 -6.35
N LYS A 62 26.37 0.63 -6.63
CA LYS A 62 27.56 0.13 -5.90
C LYS A 62 27.60 0.54 -4.42
N ARG A 63 26.96 1.66 -4.07
CA ARG A 63 26.97 2.25 -2.74
C ARG A 63 25.56 2.79 -2.45
N PRO A 64 24.65 1.95 -1.93
CA PRO A 64 23.36 2.43 -1.48
C PRO A 64 23.53 3.31 -0.22
N LEU A 65 22.43 3.91 0.24
CA LEU A 65 22.37 4.64 1.51
C LEU A 65 22.85 3.76 2.66
N LYS A 66 23.47 4.37 3.67
CA LYS A 66 23.98 3.64 4.84
C LYS A 66 22.84 3.13 5.71
N THR A 67 21.77 3.93 5.83
CA THR A 67 20.60 3.58 6.63
C THR A 67 19.64 2.73 5.78
N PRO A 68 19.42 1.46 6.13
CA PRO A 68 18.50 0.59 5.40
C PRO A 68 17.06 1.08 5.54
N THR A 69 16.25 0.86 4.51
CA THR A 69 14.84 1.24 4.49
C THR A 69 13.95 0.01 4.56
N LEU A 70 13.15 -0.09 5.62
CA LEU A 70 12.17 -1.15 5.79
C LEU A 70 10.78 -0.67 5.35
N ILE A 71 10.17 -1.40 4.42
CA ILE A 71 8.81 -1.16 3.94
C ILE A 71 7.82 -1.99 4.77
N SER A 72 6.93 -1.31 5.49
CA SER A 72 5.74 -1.90 6.10
C SER A 72 4.52 -1.62 5.22
N TYR A 73 4.05 -2.65 4.53
CA TYR A 73 2.82 -2.60 3.75
C TYR A 73 1.59 -2.87 4.63
N ALA A 74 0.41 -2.49 4.14
CA ALA A 74 -0.85 -2.85 4.80
C ALA A 74 -1.01 -4.38 4.90
N LEU A 75 -1.77 -4.85 5.90
CA LEU A 75 -2.14 -6.27 6.00
C LEU A 75 -3.15 -6.64 4.90
N VAL A 76 -3.89 -5.64 4.38
CA VAL A 76 -4.73 -5.80 3.19
C VAL A 76 -3.86 -5.81 1.93
N ASN A 77 -4.05 -6.84 1.11
CA ASN A 77 -3.31 -7.09 -0.14
C ASN A 77 -1.79 -7.24 0.07
N LYS A 78 -1.07 -7.61 -0.99
CA LYS A 78 0.37 -7.84 -0.90
C LYS A 78 1.21 -6.64 -1.31
N TYR A 79 2.44 -6.59 -0.79
CA TYR A 79 3.42 -5.52 -1.06
C TYR A 79 3.80 -5.40 -2.55
N TYR A 80 3.65 -6.45 -3.36
CA TYR A 80 4.16 -6.47 -4.73
C TYR A 80 3.44 -5.49 -5.68
N MET A 81 2.40 -4.78 -5.22
CA MET A 81 1.89 -3.58 -5.89
C MET A 81 2.97 -2.52 -6.11
N LEU A 82 3.97 -2.48 -5.23
CA LEU A 82 5.12 -1.60 -5.38
C LEU A 82 6.11 -2.09 -6.45
N ASP A 83 5.95 -3.31 -6.96
CA ASP A 83 6.91 -4.01 -7.81
C ASP A 83 6.23 -4.83 -8.92
N LEU A 84 5.28 -4.20 -9.62
CA LEU A 84 4.36 -4.88 -10.55
C LEU A 84 5.02 -5.36 -11.85
N GLN A 85 5.86 -4.53 -12.46
CA GLN A 85 6.52 -4.83 -13.74
C GLN A 85 7.80 -4.02 -13.91
N GLU A 86 8.78 -4.57 -14.63
CA GLU A 86 10.00 -3.86 -15.03
C GLU A 86 9.67 -2.54 -15.76
N GLY A 87 10.35 -1.46 -15.37
CA GLY A 87 10.11 -0.11 -15.87
C GLY A 87 8.78 0.52 -15.42
N ASN A 88 8.05 -0.15 -14.53
CA ASN A 88 6.89 0.34 -13.80
C ASN A 88 6.85 -0.23 -12.36
N SER A 89 8.01 -0.20 -11.69
CA SER A 89 8.19 -0.68 -10.32
C SER A 89 8.74 0.45 -9.46
N PHE A 90 7.98 0.80 -8.41
CA PHE A 90 8.40 1.76 -7.41
C PHE A 90 9.65 1.29 -6.66
N VAL A 91 9.74 -0.02 -6.40
CA VAL A 91 10.92 -0.66 -5.80
C VAL A 91 12.12 -0.50 -6.72
N GLU A 92 12.00 -0.86 -8.00
CA GLU A 92 13.08 -0.75 -8.97
C GLU A 92 13.62 0.68 -9.05
N ASP A 93 12.73 1.67 -9.12
CA ASP A 93 13.11 3.09 -9.19
C ASP A 93 13.85 3.56 -7.91
N LEU A 94 13.46 3.07 -6.73
CA LEU A 94 14.16 3.37 -5.48
C LEU A 94 15.54 2.70 -5.40
N LEU A 95 15.66 1.43 -5.83
CA LEU A 95 16.94 0.74 -5.91
C LEU A 95 17.90 1.47 -6.86
N ASN A 96 17.40 1.93 -8.00
CA ASN A 96 18.16 2.73 -8.96
C ASN A 96 18.58 4.10 -8.39
N ALA A 97 17.74 4.69 -7.54
CA ALA A 97 18.04 5.96 -6.89
C ALA A 97 18.99 5.84 -5.67
N GLY A 98 19.27 4.60 -5.24
CA GLY A 98 20.27 4.25 -4.24
C GLY A 98 19.73 3.89 -2.86
N ALA A 99 18.44 3.57 -2.72
CA ALA A 99 17.92 3.04 -1.47
C ALA A 99 18.40 1.60 -1.22
N ASP A 100 18.74 1.28 0.03
CA ASP A 100 18.89 -0.10 0.51
C ASP A 100 17.53 -0.56 1.05
N LEU A 101 16.90 -1.56 0.44
CA LEU A 101 15.46 -1.81 0.62
C LEU A 101 15.13 -3.20 1.14
N TYR A 102 14.29 -3.21 2.17
CA TYR A 102 13.70 -4.39 2.77
C TYR A 102 12.18 -4.26 2.75
N VAL A 103 11.46 -5.37 2.66
CA VAL A 103 9.99 -5.38 2.71
C VAL A 103 9.46 -6.55 3.52
N ILE A 104 8.46 -6.25 4.35
CA ILE A 104 7.72 -7.27 5.08
C ILE A 104 6.62 -7.83 4.18
N ASP A 105 6.68 -9.14 3.90
CA ASP A 105 5.55 -9.90 3.38
C ASP A 105 4.87 -10.62 4.54
N TRP A 106 3.69 -10.14 4.94
CA TRP A 106 2.94 -10.70 6.07
C TRP A 106 2.41 -12.13 5.83
N GLY A 107 2.41 -12.60 4.58
CA GLY A 107 1.88 -13.91 4.22
C GLY A 107 0.35 -13.98 4.24
N TYR A 108 -0.18 -15.19 4.46
CA TYR A 108 -1.62 -15.45 4.50
C TYR A 108 -1.99 -16.06 5.83
N PRO A 109 -2.71 -15.32 6.70
CA PRO A 109 -3.25 -15.88 7.92
C PRO A 109 -4.17 -17.07 7.65
N THR A 110 -3.95 -18.13 8.40
CA THR A 110 -4.82 -19.30 8.51
C THR A 110 -5.81 -19.10 9.65
N LYS A 111 -6.80 -19.98 9.80
CA LYS A 111 -7.79 -19.86 10.89
C LYS A 111 -7.16 -19.88 12.28
N ASP A 112 -6.06 -20.62 12.46
CA ASP A 112 -5.37 -20.71 13.75
C ASP A 112 -4.72 -19.37 14.15
N ASP A 113 -4.45 -18.51 13.16
CA ASP A 113 -3.87 -17.19 13.35
C ASP A 113 -4.90 -16.14 13.83
N MET A 114 -6.16 -16.54 14.06
CA MET A 114 -7.22 -15.61 14.50
C MET A 114 -6.95 -14.93 15.85
N PHE A 115 -6.06 -15.49 16.65
CA PHE A 115 -5.67 -14.95 17.95
C PHE A 115 -4.49 -13.98 17.88
N ILE A 116 -3.84 -13.82 16.72
CA ILE A 116 -2.75 -12.86 16.53
C ILE A 116 -3.30 -11.44 16.74
N THR A 117 -2.75 -10.78 17.74
CA THR A 117 -3.13 -9.44 18.19
C THR A 117 -2.35 -8.35 17.47
N MET A 118 -2.78 -7.10 17.62
CA MET A 118 -2.03 -5.96 17.10
C MET A 118 -0.65 -5.82 17.79
N GLU A 119 -0.53 -6.29 19.03
CA GLU A 119 0.76 -6.40 19.74
C GLU A 119 1.68 -7.42 19.09
N ASP A 120 1.18 -8.61 18.76
CA ASP A 120 1.98 -9.64 18.08
C ASP A 120 2.51 -9.12 16.74
N TYR A 121 1.71 -8.39 15.97
CA TYR A 121 2.18 -7.75 14.73
C TYR A 121 3.23 -6.67 14.97
N ILE A 122 3.05 -5.78 15.95
CA ILE A 122 3.88 -4.58 16.12
C ILE A 122 5.13 -4.88 16.96
N GLN A 123 4.97 -5.45 18.16
CA GLN A 123 6.08 -5.73 19.08
C GLN A 123 6.70 -7.12 18.90
N GLY A 124 6.00 -8.05 18.21
CA GLY A 124 6.55 -9.34 17.79
C GLY A 124 7.13 -9.28 16.39
N TYR A 125 6.31 -9.57 15.39
CA TYR A 125 6.73 -9.75 13.99
C TYR A 125 7.47 -8.55 13.40
N MET A 126 6.94 -7.33 13.55
CA MET A 126 7.57 -6.13 13.00
C MET A 126 8.88 -5.81 13.71
N ARG A 127 8.95 -6.00 15.03
CA ARG A 127 10.19 -5.83 15.79
C ARG A 127 11.26 -6.82 15.35
N ASN A 128 10.92 -8.10 15.23
CA ASN A 128 11.84 -9.14 14.76
C ASN A 128 12.35 -8.82 13.35
N CYS A 129 11.48 -8.30 12.47
CA CYS A 129 11.91 -7.81 11.15
C CYS A 129 12.93 -6.68 11.25
N VAL A 130 12.67 -5.68 12.09
CA VAL A 130 13.60 -4.56 12.30
C VAL A 130 14.94 -5.08 12.81
N GLU A 131 14.94 -5.94 13.82
CA GLU A 131 16.17 -6.53 14.37
C GLU A 131 16.95 -7.33 13.31
N ALA A 132 16.27 -8.12 12.48
CA ALA A 132 16.88 -8.84 11.36
C ALA A 132 17.48 -7.89 10.30
N VAL A 133 16.82 -6.76 9.99
CA VAL A 133 17.40 -5.74 9.10
C VAL A 133 18.66 -5.14 9.71
N LEU A 134 18.65 -4.80 11.00
CA LEU A 134 19.82 -4.22 11.67
C LEU A 134 20.99 -5.21 11.71
N GLU A 135 20.73 -6.50 12.00
CA GLU A 135 21.74 -7.55 11.94
C GLU A 135 22.32 -7.73 10.53
N HIS A 136 21.46 -7.79 9.51
CA HIS A 136 21.87 -8.00 8.13
C HIS A 136 22.67 -6.81 7.56
N SER A 137 22.21 -5.58 7.80
CA SER A 137 22.82 -4.36 7.27
C SER A 137 24.03 -3.86 8.09
N GLY A 138 24.10 -4.24 9.37
CA GLY A 138 25.06 -3.69 10.33
C GLY A 138 24.79 -2.24 10.73
N ALA A 139 23.61 -1.70 10.40
CA ALA A 139 23.18 -0.37 10.82
C ALA A 139 22.61 -0.38 12.25
N ASP A 140 22.66 0.77 12.93
CA ASP A 140 22.08 0.92 14.28
C ASP A 140 20.57 1.21 14.25
N LYS A 141 20.07 1.75 13.14
CA LYS A 141 18.68 2.21 12.96
C LYS A 141 18.21 2.04 11.53
N ILE A 142 16.89 2.00 11.32
CA ILE A 142 16.26 1.93 9.99
C ILE A 142 15.57 3.24 9.58
N ASN A 143 15.45 3.47 8.27
CA ASN A 143 14.39 4.31 7.72
C ASN A 143 13.10 3.47 7.67
N PHE A 144 12.04 3.93 8.33
CA PHE A 144 10.78 3.21 8.32
C PHE A 144 9.82 3.80 7.30
N PHE A 145 9.55 3.07 6.21
CA PHE A 145 8.63 3.46 5.14
C PHE A 145 7.30 2.71 5.28
N GLY A 146 6.30 3.38 5.82
CA GLY A 146 4.97 2.80 6.04
C GLY A 146 3.94 3.24 5.00
N ILE A 147 3.07 2.31 4.59
CA ILE A 147 2.02 2.55 3.59
C ILE A 147 0.63 2.16 4.12
N CYS A 148 -0.33 3.09 4.08
CA CYS A 148 -1.72 2.87 4.53
C CYS A 148 -1.77 2.29 5.96
N GLN A 149 -2.39 1.12 6.19
CA GLN A 149 -2.39 0.46 7.50
C GLN A 149 -0.97 0.13 7.99
N GLY A 150 -0.04 -0.21 7.08
CA GLY A 150 1.37 -0.40 7.41
C GLY A 150 2.04 0.88 7.91
N ALA A 151 1.58 2.06 7.46
CA ALA A 151 2.02 3.36 7.97
C ALA A 151 1.49 3.64 9.37
N ASN A 152 0.25 3.22 9.65
CA ASN A 152 -0.31 3.28 10.99
C ASN A 152 0.54 2.44 11.97
N PHE A 153 0.84 1.19 11.61
CA PHE A 153 1.68 0.31 12.43
C PHE A 153 3.11 0.82 12.56
N ALA A 154 3.73 1.31 11.48
CA ALA A 154 5.07 1.90 11.54
C ALA A 154 5.12 3.14 12.45
N THR A 155 4.06 3.96 12.45
CA THR A 155 3.93 5.11 13.36
C THR A 155 3.84 4.66 14.81
N ILE A 156 2.97 3.68 15.11
CA ILE A 156 2.83 3.12 16.46
C ILE A 156 4.15 2.49 16.93
N PHE A 157 4.78 1.67 16.08
CA PHE A 157 6.07 1.06 16.34
C PHE A 157 7.14 2.11 16.68
N THR A 158 7.22 3.19 15.89
CA THR A 158 8.21 4.26 16.10
C THR A 158 7.99 4.97 17.44
N ALA A 159 6.73 5.14 17.87
CA ALA A 159 6.43 5.74 19.18
C ALA A 159 6.83 4.85 20.36
N LEU A 160 6.78 3.53 20.20
CA LEU A 160 7.16 2.55 21.22
C LEU A 160 8.65 2.21 21.21
N ASN A 161 9.28 2.23 20.03
CA ASN A 161 10.68 1.86 19.82
C ASN A 161 11.47 2.99 19.11
N PRO A 162 11.51 4.22 19.66
CA PRO A 162 12.13 5.36 18.99
C PRO A 162 13.64 5.16 18.73
N ASP A 163 14.30 4.32 19.52
CA ASP A 163 15.73 4.07 19.38
C ASP A 163 16.09 3.25 18.13
N LEU A 164 15.15 2.51 17.54
CA LEU A 164 15.39 1.66 16.37
C LEU A 164 15.14 2.36 15.03
N VAL A 165 14.52 3.54 15.05
CA VAL A 165 14.11 4.27 13.85
C VAL A 165 14.92 5.54 13.70
N LYS A 166 15.54 5.74 12.53
CA LYS A 166 16.26 6.96 12.15
C LYS A 166 15.33 7.99 11.56
N ASN A 167 14.52 7.58 10.57
CA ASN A 167 13.55 8.43 9.88
C ASN A 167 12.22 7.70 9.71
N LEU A 168 11.09 8.41 9.86
CA LEU A 168 9.75 7.88 9.61
C LEU A 168 9.17 8.51 8.34
N VAL A 169 8.71 7.69 7.41
CA VAL A 169 7.99 8.13 6.22
C VAL A 169 6.64 7.44 6.16
N THR A 170 5.58 8.24 6.07
CA THR A 170 4.20 7.75 6.01
C THR A 170 3.57 8.13 4.69
N VAL A 171 2.98 7.16 3.99
CA VAL A 171 2.25 7.41 2.74
C VAL A 171 0.81 6.99 2.91
N VAL A 172 -0.13 7.90 2.62
CA VAL A 172 -1.58 7.68 2.71
C VAL A 172 -2.00 7.03 4.03
N ALA A 173 -1.40 7.50 5.13
CA ALA A 173 -1.53 6.90 6.45
C ALA A 173 -2.81 7.38 7.16
N PRO A 174 -3.73 6.49 7.54
CA PRO A 174 -4.83 6.87 8.41
C PRO A 174 -4.32 6.98 9.85
N ILE A 175 -4.34 8.20 10.41
CA ILE A 175 -3.90 8.49 11.78
C ILE A 175 -5.06 8.98 12.62
N ASP A 176 -5.84 9.94 12.11
CA ASP A 176 -7.10 10.41 12.68
C ASP A 176 -8.28 9.76 11.96
N PHE A 177 -9.08 8.99 12.69
CA PHE A 177 -10.24 8.27 12.16
C PHE A 177 -11.57 9.04 12.32
N SER A 178 -11.53 10.29 12.77
CA SER A 178 -12.71 11.16 12.86
C SER A 178 -13.34 11.56 11.52
N PRO A 179 -12.60 11.73 10.39
CA PRO A 179 -13.22 12.04 9.11
C PRO A 179 -14.11 10.89 8.63
N CYS A 180 -15.25 11.21 8.02
CA CYS A 180 -16.28 10.22 7.68
C CYS A 180 -16.83 10.41 6.25
N ASP A 181 -16.05 11.04 5.38
CA ASP A 181 -16.42 11.43 4.00
C ASP A 181 -16.04 10.37 2.95
N LYS A 182 -15.28 9.34 3.33
CA LYS A 182 -14.89 8.23 2.46
C LYS A 182 -15.55 6.94 2.91
N LEU A 183 -15.90 6.08 1.96
CA LEU A 183 -16.70 4.88 2.22
C LEU A 183 -16.00 3.90 3.17
N LEU A 184 -14.67 3.77 3.10
CA LEU A 184 -13.90 2.93 4.02
C LEU A 184 -14.02 3.39 5.47
N PHE A 185 -14.00 4.71 5.70
CA PHE A 185 -14.14 5.29 7.04
C PHE A 185 -15.58 5.21 7.54
N GLN A 186 -16.57 5.35 6.65
CA GLN A 186 -17.96 5.10 7.00
C GLN A 186 -18.18 3.64 7.42
N TRP A 187 -17.64 2.68 6.67
CA TRP A 187 -17.76 1.28 7.02
C TRP A 187 -17.04 0.97 8.32
N GLY A 188 -15.77 1.34 8.46
CA GLY A 188 -15.02 1.09 9.69
C GLY A 188 -15.71 1.66 10.93
N LYS A 189 -16.41 2.80 10.81
CA LYS A 189 -17.17 3.42 11.92
C LYS A 189 -18.41 2.65 12.36
N TYR A 190 -19.02 1.87 11.47
CA TYR A 190 -20.27 1.14 11.75
C TYR A 190 -20.10 -0.38 11.67
N LEU A 191 -18.87 -0.85 11.47
CA LEU A 191 -18.56 -2.27 11.34
C LEU A 191 -18.56 -2.93 12.70
N ASP A 192 -19.40 -3.94 12.89
CA ASP A 192 -19.33 -4.80 14.08
C ASP A 192 -18.26 -5.88 13.88
N ALA A 193 -17.00 -5.50 14.12
CA ALA A 193 -15.87 -6.42 14.01
C ALA A 193 -15.92 -7.54 15.05
N ASP A 194 -16.55 -7.33 16.21
CA ASP A 194 -16.69 -8.35 17.25
C ASP A 194 -17.53 -9.53 16.73
N SER A 195 -18.73 -9.24 16.22
CA SER A 195 -19.62 -10.25 15.64
C SER A 195 -19.00 -10.95 14.42
N MET A 196 -18.28 -10.21 13.56
CA MET A 196 -17.59 -10.82 12.41
C MET A 196 -16.51 -11.82 12.85
N VAL A 197 -15.69 -11.44 13.82
CA VAL A 197 -14.61 -12.29 14.32
C VAL A 197 -15.17 -13.50 15.07
N GLU A 198 -16.27 -13.35 15.82
CA GLU A 198 -16.95 -14.48 16.46
C GLU A 198 -17.50 -15.48 15.44
N ALA A 199 -18.04 -14.99 14.31
CA ALA A 199 -18.64 -15.84 13.29
C ALA A 199 -17.59 -16.55 12.39
N TYR A 200 -16.51 -15.85 12.03
CA TYR A 200 -15.58 -16.29 10.98
C TYR A 200 -14.16 -16.58 11.46
N GLY A 201 -13.79 -16.16 12.68
CA GLY A 201 -12.42 -16.19 13.18
C GLY A 201 -11.59 -15.06 12.57
N ASN A 202 -11.20 -15.20 11.31
CA ASN A 202 -10.54 -14.14 10.54
C ASN A 202 -11.57 -13.33 9.74
N VAL A 203 -11.23 -12.08 9.43
CA VAL A 203 -11.99 -11.31 8.44
C VAL A 203 -11.39 -11.58 7.07
N SER A 204 -12.20 -12.15 6.17
CA SER A 204 -11.71 -12.61 4.87
C SER A 204 -11.24 -11.46 3.98
N GLY A 205 -10.08 -11.63 3.36
CA GLY A 205 -9.54 -10.70 2.37
C GLY A 205 -10.48 -10.52 1.17
N GLU A 206 -11.24 -11.55 0.78
CA GLU A 206 -12.23 -11.48 -0.30
C GLU A 206 -13.42 -10.58 0.06
N ILE A 207 -13.91 -10.66 1.30
CA ILE A 207 -14.97 -9.77 1.80
C ILE A 207 -14.47 -8.33 1.80
N MET A 208 -13.25 -8.11 2.29
CA MET A 208 -12.63 -6.79 2.28
C MET A 208 -12.45 -6.27 0.86
N ASN A 209 -11.96 -7.09 -0.08
CA ASN A 209 -11.73 -6.71 -1.47
C ASN A 209 -13.02 -6.37 -2.22
N ASN A 210 -14.07 -7.17 -2.05
CA ASN A 210 -15.41 -6.82 -2.56
C ASN A 210 -15.89 -5.48 -1.99
N GLY A 211 -15.54 -5.20 -0.72
CA GLY A 211 -15.68 -3.89 -0.13
C GLY A 211 -14.88 -2.80 -0.87
N PHE A 212 -13.58 -3.01 -1.09
CA PHE A 212 -12.69 -2.06 -1.77
C PHE A 212 -13.16 -1.74 -3.20
N LEU A 213 -13.68 -2.71 -3.94
CA LEU A 213 -14.27 -2.52 -5.27
C LEU A 213 -15.48 -1.57 -5.24
N LEU A 214 -16.27 -1.59 -4.16
CA LEU A 214 -17.40 -0.69 -3.97
C LEU A 214 -16.98 0.72 -3.51
N LEU A 215 -15.74 0.96 -3.09
CA LEU A 215 -15.25 2.30 -2.75
C LEU A 215 -15.16 3.23 -3.96
N SER A 216 -15.06 2.67 -5.17
CA SER A 216 -15.02 3.43 -6.41
C SER A 216 -15.66 2.65 -7.56
N PRO A 217 -16.96 2.30 -7.49
CA PRO A 217 -17.58 1.35 -8.40
C PRO A 217 -17.45 1.82 -9.85
N ILE A 218 -17.81 3.07 -10.15
CA ILE A 218 -17.78 3.59 -11.53
C ILE A 218 -16.35 3.63 -12.10
N LYS A 219 -15.36 3.98 -11.29
CA LYS A 219 -13.95 4.10 -11.71
C LYS A 219 -13.25 2.74 -11.80
N LEU A 220 -13.59 1.79 -10.94
CA LEU A 220 -12.99 0.45 -10.87
C LEU A 220 -13.75 -0.60 -11.70
N THR A 221 -15.02 -0.37 -12.08
CA THR A 221 -15.83 -1.34 -12.83
C THR A 221 -16.32 -0.86 -14.20
N THR A 222 -16.43 0.45 -14.48
CA THR A 222 -17.01 0.94 -15.75
C THR A 222 -15.99 1.72 -16.58
N ASN A 223 -15.44 2.81 -16.05
CA ASN A 223 -14.43 3.62 -16.78
C ASN A 223 -13.14 2.83 -17.03
N LYS A 224 -12.77 1.94 -16.10
CA LYS A 224 -11.60 1.06 -16.21
C LYS A 224 -11.64 0.16 -17.45
N TYR A 225 -12.80 -0.39 -17.81
CA TYR A 225 -12.93 -1.27 -18.99
C TYR A 225 -13.19 -0.47 -20.27
N LEU A 226 -13.83 0.71 -20.19
CA LEU A 226 -13.98 1.60 -21.35
C LEU A 226 -12.62 2.17 -21.80
N ASP A 227 -11.78 2.64 -20.86
CA ASP A 227 -10.41 3.08 -21.17
C ASP A 227 -9.50 1.93 -21.62
N LEU A 228 -9.86 0.68 -21.30
CA LEU A 228 -9.16 -0.52 -21.72
C LEU A 228 -9.43 -0.84 -23.18
N VAL A 229 -10.68 -0.64 -23.67
CA VAL A 229 -11.07 -0.86 -25.07
C VAL A 229 -10.17 -0.06 -26.03
N ASP A 230 -9.77 1.16 -25.62
CA ASP A 230 -8.87 2.02 -26.39
C ASP A 230 -7.38 1.64 -26.27
N LYS A 231 -7.03 0.68 -25.41
CA LYS A 231 -5.65 0.24 -25.13
C LYS A 231 -5.43 -1.26 -25.32
N LEU A 232 -6.44 -1.98 -25.82
CA LEU A 232 -6.40 -3.44 -26.02
C LEU A 232 -5.26 -3.93 -26.91
N ASP A 233 -4.78 -3.08 -27.82
CA ASP A 233 -3.67 -3.36 -28.73
C ASP A 233 -2.29 -2.97 -28.16
N ASN A 234 -2.25 -2.37 -26.97
CA ASN A 234 -1.02 -2.02 -26.28
C ASN A 234 -0.67 -3.09 -25.23
N GLU A 235 0.24 -3.98 -25.60
CA GLU A 235 0.71 -5.09 -24.75
C GLU A 235 1.18 -4.60 -23.37
N LYS A 236 2.00 -3.54 -23.30
CA LYS A 236 2.50 -3.01 -22.02
C LYS A 236 1.37 -2.46 -21.15
N ALA A 237 0.38 -1.78 -21.73
CA ALA A 237 -0.78 -1.28 -20.99
C ALA A 237 -1.63 -2.45 -20.46
N MET A 238 -1.83 -3.50 -21.27
CA MET A 238 -2.55 -4.71 -20.90
C MET A 238 -1.84 -5.51 -19.81
N THR A 239 -0.51 -5.68 -19.88
CA THR A 239 0.25 -6.35 -18.81
C THR A 239 0.13 -5.60 -17.49
N ASN A 240 0.29 -4.27 -17.50
CA ASN A 240 0.13 -3.46 -16.29
C ASN A 240 -1.28 -3.54 -15.71
N PHE A 241 -2.30 -3.55 -16.57
CA PHE A 241 -3.68 -3.73 -16.17
C PHE A 241 -3.90 -5.08 -15.49
N LEU A 242 -3.46 -6.18 -16.11
CA LEU A 242 -3.60 -7.53 -15.57
C LEU A 242 -2.81 -7.73 -14.28
N ALA A 243 -1.63 -7.10 -14.15
CA ALA A 243 -0.85 -7.13 -12.92
C ALA A 243 -1.58 -6.43 -11.77
N LEU A 244 -2.17 -5.25 -12.03
CA LEU A 244 -2.99 -4.54 -11.06
C LEU A 244 -4.26 -5.32 -10.69
N GLU A 245 -4.94 -5.93 -11.66
CA GLU A 245 -6.09 -6.81 -11.39
C GLU A 245 -5.69 -8.00 -10.52
N SER A 246 -4.60 -8.69 -10.89
CA SER A 246 -4.12 -9.84 -10.13
C SER A 246 -3.79 -9.45 -8.69
N TRP A 247 -3.20 -8.28 -8.48
CA TRP A 247 -2.96 -7.73 -7.16
C TRP A 247 -4.24 -7.41 -6.38
N ILE A 248 -5.24 -6.79 -7.02
CA ILE A 248 -6.52 -6.45 -6.37
C ILE A 248 -7.18 -7.70 -5.81
N PHE A 249 -7.15 -8.82 -6.54
CA PHE A 249 -7.77 -10.07 -6.12
C PHE A 249 -6.87 -10.96 -5.25
N ASP A 250 -5.66 -10.51 -4.93
CA ASP A 250 -4.73 -11.22 -4.05
C ASP A 250 -4.71 -10.58 -2.65
N SER A 251 -5.76 -10.90 -1.89
CA SER A 251 -6.06 -10.30 -0.60
C SER A 251 -5.95 -11.33 0.52
N PRO A 252 -4.88 -11.27 1.36
CA PRO A 252 -4.81 -12.05 2.57
C PRO A 252 -5.96 -11.74 3.54
N ASP A 253 -6.32 -12.74 4.34
CA ASP A 253 -7.23 -12.54 5.48
C ASP A 253 -6.58 -11.65 6.55
N GLN A 254 -7.38 -10.96 7.35
CA GLN A 254 -6.90 -10.31 8.57
C GLN A 254 -7.20 -11.15 9.80
N ALA A 255 -6.17 -11.32 10.65
CA ALA A 255 -6.28 -12.00 11.93
C ALA A 255 -7.38 -11.36 12.80
N GLY A 256 -8.25 -12.21 13.35
CA GLY A 256 -9.44 -11.79 14.08
C GLY A 256 -9.19 -10.82 15.23
N ALA A 257 -8.28 -11.15 16.14
CA ALA A 257 -7.96 -10.31 17.28
C ALA A 257 -7.41 -8.94 16.86
N THR A 258 -6.56 -8.91 15.82
CA THR A 258 -6.02 -7.66 15.26
C THR A 258 -7.09 -6.77 14.65
N ILE A 259 -7.92 -7.30 13.73
CA ILE A 259 -8.95 -6.47 13.06
C ILE A 259 -10.04 -5.99 14.02
N ARG A 260 -10.36 -6.80 15.03
CA ARG A 260 -11.25 -6.41 16.12
C ARG A 260 -10.69 -5.23 16.89
N GLN A 261 -9.44 -5.34 17.36
CA GLN A 261 -8.79 -4.26 18.09
C GLN A 261 -8.66 -3.01 17.22
N PHE A 262 -8.20 -3.16 15.97
CA PHE A 262 -8.05 -2.04 15.04
C PHE A 262 -9.37 -1.31 14.80
N THR A 263 -10.46 -2.04 14.57
CA THR A 263 -11.78 -1.43 14.36
C THR A 263 -12.25 -0.66 15.59
N ASN A 264 -12.22 -1.31 16.76
CA ASN A 264 -12.72 -0.71 17.99
C ASN A 264 -11.84 0.45 18.48
N ASP A 265 -10.53 0.27 18.55
CA ASP A 265 -9.63 1.28 19.11
C ASP A 265 -9.38 2.44 18.12
N MET A 266 -9.36 2.17 16.81
CA MET A 266 -9.03 3.19 15.81
C MET A 266 -10.28 3.81 15.20
N TYR A 267 -11.15 3.02 14.56
CA TYR A 267 -12.32 3.57 13.87
C TYR A 267 -13.42 4.06 14.82
N HIS A 268 -13.72 3.31 15.89
CA HIS A 268 -14.80 3.69 16.83
C HIS A 268 -14.32 4.72 17.85
N ASP A 269 -13.22 4.42 18.54
CA ASP A 269 -12.77 5.23 19.67
C ASP A 269 -11.67 6.25 19.32
N ASN A 270 -11.01 6.13 18.16
CA ASN A 270 -9.92 7.01 17.73
C ASN A 270 -8.83 7.21 18.80
N LYS A 271 -8.47 6.11 19.48
CA LYS A 271 -7.60 6.12 20.67
C LYS A 271 -6.18 6.59 20.38
N LEU A 272 -5.68 6.38 19.16
CA LEU A 272 -4.31 6.79 18.79
C LEU A 272 -4.10 8.29 18.93
N VAL A 273 -4.97 9.12 18.33
CA VAL A 273 -4.83 10.59 18.40
C VAL A 273 -5.16 11.15 19.78
N LYS A 274 -5.92 10.41 20.59
CA LYS A 274 -6.23 10.76 21.97
C LYS A 274 -5.11 10.37 22.96
N GLY A 275 -4.13 9.57 22.53
CA GLY A 275 -3.08 9.04 23.42
C GLY A 275 -3.59 7.97 24.39
N GLU A 276 -4.66 7.26 24.00
CA GLU A 276 -5.33 6.23 24.81
C GLU A 276 -5.09 4.81 24.26
N LEU A 277 -4.45 4.68 23.09
CA LEU A 277 -4.22 3.40 22.45
C LEU A 277 -3.19 2.59 23.25
N LYS A 278 -3.48 1.31 23.48
CA LYS A 278 -2.57 0.37 24.13
C LYS A 278 -2.13 -0.73 23.17
N ILE A 279 -0.85 -1.04 23.19
CA ILE A 279 -0.24 -2.21 22.56
C ILE A 279 0.39 -3.01 23.68
N GLY A 280 -0.17 -4.19 23.97
CA GLY A 280 0.12 -4.90 25.22
C GLY A 280 -0.13 -4.02 26.44
N ASP A 281 0.85 -3.94 27.32
CA ASP A 281 0.81 -3.09 28.52
C ASP A 281 1.23 -1.63 28.28
N GLU A 282 1.73 -1.31 27.08
CA GLU A 282 2.28 0.01 26.76
C GLU A 282 1.23 0.94 26.15
N THR A 283 1.13 2.16 26.69
CA THR A 283 0.31 3.23 26.08
C THR A 283 1.10 3.94 25.00
N VAL A 284 0.56 4.00 23.79
CA VAL A 284 1.19 4.66 22.64
C VAL A 284 1.11 6.17 22.78
N ASN A 285 2.27 6.81 22.95
CA ASN A 285 2.39 8.26 22.95
C ASN A 285 3.13 8.75 21.69
N LEU A 286 2.40 9.33 20.75
CA LEU A 286 2.98 9.88 19.52
C LEU A 286 4.04 10.95 19.77
N LYS A 287 4.04 11.62 20.94
CA LYS A 287 5.08 12.59 21.31
C LYS A 287 6.47 11.96 21.49
N ASN A 288 6.56 10.64 21.62
CA ASN A 288 7.84 9.93 21.65
C ASN A 288 8.52 9.86 20.27
N ILE A 289 7.78 10.11 19.18
CA ILE A 289 8.35 10.18 17.83
C ILE A 289 9.07 11.52 17.68
N THR A 290 10.40 11.51 17.85
CA THR A 290 11.28 12.68 17.70
C THR A 290 12.14 12.65 16.43
N GLN A 291 12.05 11.59 15.65
CA GLN A 291 12.74 11.36 14.38
C GLN A 291 12.23 12.32 13.29
N PRO A 292 13.03 12.64 12.27
CA PRO A 292 12.54 13.29 11.07
C PRO A 292 11.36 12.53 10.47
N LEU A 293 10.31 13.27 10.10
CA LEU A 293 9.05 12.74 9.59
C LEU A 293 8.73 13.33 8.21
N LEU A 294 8.56 12.47 7.21
CA LEU A 294 7.95 12.84 5.92
C LEU A 294 6.56 12.24 5.78
N ASN A 295 5.53 13.09 5.75
CA ASN A 295 4.14 12.69 5.57
C ASN A 295 3.66 12.96 4.14
N ILE A 296 3.36 11.91 3.38
CA ILE A 296 2.97 11.99 1.97
C ILE A 296 1.47 11.71 1.84
N ILE A 297 0.74 12.69 1.29
CA ILE A 297 -0.72 12.67 1.18
C ILE A 297 -1.16 12.72 -0.29
N ALA A 298 -2.08 11.82 -0.67
CA ALA A 298 -2.77 11.85 -1.96
C ALA A 298 -4.07 12.66 -1.86
N LYS A 299 -4.18 13.75 -2.63
CA LYS A 299 -5.37 14.63 -2.59
C LYS A 299 -6.64 14.02 -3.20
N ARG A 300 -6.48 13.06 -4.11
CA ARG A 300 -7.58 12.36 -4.79
C ARG A 300 -7.70 10.92 -4.33
N ASP A 301 -7.30 10.67 -3.08
CA ASP A 301 -7.46 9.38 -2.45
C ASP A 301 -8.95 9.14 -2.15
N ASP A 302 -9.45 8.01 -2.64
CA ASP A 302 -10.84 7.58 -2.47
C ASP A 302 -11.00 6.65 -1.25
N GLN A 303 -9.89 6.22 -0.63
CA GLN A 303 -9.85 5.32 0.52
C GLN A 303 -9.54 6.07 1.82
N VAL A 304 -8.47 6.87 1.83
CA VAL A 304 -8.01 7.61 3.01
C VAL A 304 -8.26 9.11 2.80
N PRO A 305 -9.16 9.75 3.57
CA PRO A 305 -9.33 11.20 3.54
C PRO A 305 -8.01 11.91 3.85
N THR A 306 -7.73 13.04 3.21
CA THR A 306 -6.51 13.82 3.52
C THR A 306 -6.48 14.23 4.99
N LEU A 307 -7.64 14.60 5.54
CA LEU A 307 -7.82 14.98 6.94
C LEU A 307 -7.46 13.86 7.93
N ALA A 308 -7.43 12.59 7.49
CA ALA A 308 -7.01 11.48 8.33
C ALA A 308 -5.48 11.41 8.50
N SER A 309 -4.72 11.95 7.55
CA SER A 309 -3.25 11.94 7.54
C SER A 309 -2.64 13.28 7.98
N GLU A 310 -3.31 14.40 7.73
CA GLU A 310 -2.84 15.76 8.02
C GLU A 310 -2.48 16.05 9.49
N PRO A 311 -3.14 15.45 10.51
CA PRO A 311 -2.82 15.74 11.90
C PRO A 311 -1.45 15.23 12.36
N LEU A 312 -0.89 14.21 11.70
CA LEU A 312 0.29 13.49 12.20
C LEU A 312 1.48 14.39 12.60
N PRO A 313 1.95 15.35 11.77
CA PRO A 313 3.06 16.23 12.14
C PRO A 313 2.83 17.04 13.43
N LYS A 314 1.57 17.34 13.77
CA LYS A 314 1.22 18.09 14.99
C LYS A 314 1.12 17.19 16.22
N LEU A 315 0.88 15.90 16.00
CA LEU A 315 0.75 14.89 17.06
C LEU A 315 2.10 14.35 17.52
N VAL A 316 3.11 14.32 16.63
CA VAL A 316 4.45 13.84 16.99
C VAL A 316 5.25 14.83 17.85
N GLY A 317 6.36 14.37 18.42
CA GLY A 317 7.32 15.19 19.19
C GLY A 317 8.46 15.76 18.34
N SER A 318 8.57 15.32 17.08
CA SER A 318 9.60 15.75 16.14
C SER A 318 9.49 17.24 15.83
N LYS A 319 10.65 17.87 15.71
CA LYS A 319 10.78 19.26 15.23
C LYS A 319 11.07 19.33 13.74
N ASP A 320 11.37 18.19 13.13
CA ASP A 320 11.71 18.04 11.73
C ASP A 320 10.60 17.22 11.05
N THR A 321 9.58 17.94 10.60
CA THR A 321 8.42 17.33 9.96
C THR A 321 8.12 18.03 8.66
N GLU A 322 7.94 17.26 7.60
CA GLU A 322 7.52 17.75 6.30
C GLU A 322 6.23 17.05 5.87
N THR A 323 5.29 17.80 5.29
CA THR A 323 4.09 17.22 4.67
C THR A 323 4.01 17.64 3.23
N VAL A 324 3.90 16.67 2.33
CA VAL A 324 3.80 16.88 0.89
C VAL A 324 2.50 16.31 0.35
N TYR A 325 1.91 17.05 -0.59
CA TYR A 325 0.64 16.69 -1.20
C TYR A 325 0.83 16.46 -2.69
N TYR A 326 0.29 15.36 -3.18
CA TYR A 326 0.27 15.05 -4.61
C TYR A 326 -1.15 14.98 -5.15
N GLU A 327 -1.36 15.53 -6.35
CA GLU A 327 -2.60 15.42 -7.13
C GLU A 327 -2.76 14.01 -7.74
N SER A 328 -2.80 13.01 -6.86
CA SER A 328 -2.86 11.59 -7.17
C SER A 328 -3.93 10.89 -6.34
N GLY A 329 -4.33 9.70 -6.76
CA GLY A 329 -5.11 8.78 -5.92
C GLY A 329 -4.20 7.79 -5.18
N HIS A 330 -4.81 6.95 -4.33
CA HIS A 330 -4.12 6.02 -3.42
C HIS A 330 -2.99 5.22 -4.10
N ILE A 331 -3.32 4.39 -5.09
CA ILE A 331 -2.36 3.56 -5.83
C ILE A 331 -1.51 4.39 -6.79
N GLY A 332 -2.07 5.49 -7.30
CA GLY A 332 -1.40 6.35 -8.27
C GLY A 332 -0.11 6.98 -7.73
N LEU A 333 0.05 7.10 -6.41
CA LEU A 333 1.31 7.55 -5.79
C LEU A 333 2.50 6.62 -6.10
N PHE A 334 2.26 5.34 -6.38
CA PHE A 334 3.31 4.35 -6.57
C PHE A 334 3.51 4.01 -8.05
N VAL A 335 2.42 3.85 -8.81
CA VAL A 335 2.46 3.30 -10.18
C VAL A 335 2.37 4.34 -11.30
N SER A 336 2.21 5.62 -10.97
CA SER A 336 2.05 6.67 -11.99
C SER A 336 3.38 7.26 -12.45
N LYS A 337 3.37 7.94 -13.61
CA LYS A 337 4.51 8.77 -14.04
C LYS A 337 4.91 9.81 -12.98
N ARG A 338 3.93 10.36 -12.24
CA ARG A 338 4.18 11.31 -11.15
C ARG A 338 4.96 10.68 -9.99
N SER A 339 4.75 9.40 -9.71
CA SER A 339 5.54 8.65 -8.73
C SER A 339 7.04 8.83 -8.99
N ARG A 340 7.46 8.49 -10.22
CA ARG A 340 8.83 8.58 -10.70
C ARG A 340 9.41 9.98 -10.74
N GLU A 341 8.60 10.96 -11.17
CA GLU A 341 9.08 12.32 -11.37
C GLU A 341 9.06 13.17 -10.10
N GLN A 342 8.29 12.79 -9.07
CA GLN A 342 8.06 13.65 -7.90
C GLN A 342 8.15 12.91 -6.56
N VAL A 343 7.50 11.75 -6.42
CA VAL A 343 7.44 11.03 -5.13
C VAL A 343 8.80 10.42 -4.80
N ILE A 344 9.38 9.65 -5.74
CA ILE A 344 10.68 9.00 -5.56
C ILE A 344 11.80 10.02 -5.35
N PRO A 345 11.95 11.09 -6.16
CA PRO A 345 12.96 12.12 -5.91
C PRO A 345 12.82 12.76 -4.53
N LYS A 346 11.58 13.08 -4.10
CA LYS A 346 11.35 13.68 -2.79
C LYS A 346 11.72 12.74 -1.64
N LEU A 347 11.35 11.47 -1.76
CA LEU A 347 11.69 10.44 -0.77
C LEU A 347 13.20 10.26 -0.64
N MET A 348 13.90 10.16 -1.78
CA MET A 348 15.35 9.98 -1.79
C MET A 348 16.11 11.23 -1.33
N ASP A 349 15.62 12.43 -1.64
CA ASP A 349 16.15 13.68 -1.13
C ASP A 349 16.02 13.76 0.41
N PHE A 350 14.85 13.38 0.93
CA PHE A 350 14.61 13.29 2.36
C PHE A 350 15.57 12.28 3.02
N TYR A 351 15.72 11.08 2.47
CA TYR A 351 16.66 10.11 3.04
C TYR A 351 18.12 10.59 2.98
N LYS A 352 18.56 11.14 1.84
CA LYS A 352 19.94 11.63 1.69
C LYS A 352 20.27 12.77 2.66
N THR A 353 19.31 13.64 2.93
CA THR A 353 19.47 14.76 3.89
C THR A 353 19.65 14.25 5.33
N HIS A 354 19.16 13.05 5.63
CA HIS A 354 19.17 12.48 6.97
C HIS A 354 20.01 11.19 7.09
N ASP A 355 20.84 10.84 6.11
CA ASP A 355 21.61 9.57 6.12
C ASP A 355 22.96 9.67 6.88
N ASP A 356 23.37 10.89 7.24
CA ASP A 356 24.69 11.17 7.86
C ASP A 356 25.00 10.34 9.11
#